data_AF-A0ABD0RZV5-F1
#
_entry.id   AF-A0ABD0RZV5-F1
#
_cell.length_a   1.000
_cell.length_b   1.000
_cell.length_c   1.000
_cell.angle_alpha   90.00
_cell.angle_beta   90.00
_cell.angle_gamma   90.00
#
_symmetry.space_group_name_H-M   'P 1'
#
loop_
_entity.id
_entity.type
_entity.pdbx_description
1 polymer ?
#
loop_
_entity_poly.entity_id
_entity_poly.type
_entity_poly.pdbx_seq_one_letter_code
_entity_poly.pdbx_strand_id
1 'polypeptide(L)'
;MDPPSPDSSLTSSQKTSPPTDPATASQFASEMSAQATMLTQHQQQLDRLTALTEQLIRAVQGLQVATPPVASPPPPPAQLPVVQPVTASPRLAFPDKFDGTPTKCKGFLLQCTLFVNQQPNLYATDE
;
A
#
# COMPACT_ATOMS: atom_id res chain seq x y z
N MET A 1 26.73 -78.28 -51.53
CA MET A 1 27.02 -78.42 -50.09
C MET A 1 27.89 -77.22 -49.72
N ASP A 2 27.30 -76.25 -49.03
CA ASP A 2 27.98 -75.07 -48.46
C ASP A 2 28.31 -75.36 -46.98
N PRO A 3 29.53 -75.04 -46.52
CA PRO A 3 29.69 -74.26 -45.29
C PRO A 3 30.93 -73.31 -45.37
N PRO A 4 31.28 -72.46 -44.36
CA PRO A 4 30.67 -72.14 -43.06
C PRO A 4 30.51 -70.62 -42.76
N SER A 5 29.65 -70.25 -41.80
CA SER A 5 29.97 -69.38 -40.63
C SER A 5 28.71 -68.70 -40.04
N PRO A 6 28.60 -68.62 -38.71
CA PRO A 6 27.60 -67.80 -38.03
C PRO A 6 28.08 -66.34 -37.94
N ASP A 7 27.59 -65.47 -38.82
CA ASP A 7 27.67 -64.02 -38.61
C ASP A 7 26.36 -63.54 -37.99
N SER A 8 26.47 -63.02 -36.77
CA SER A 8 25.65 -61.93 -36.23
C SER A 8 26.24 -61.63 -34.85
N SER A 9 27.46 -61.09 -34.82
CA SER A 9 27.68 -59.64 -34.79
C SER A 9 27.00 -58.98 -33.59
N LEU A 10 27.79 -58.87 -32.52
CA LEU A 10 27.96 -57.70 -31.66
C LEU A 10 26.70 -57.06 -31.08
N THR A 11 26.48 -57.40 -29.81
CA THR A 11 25.87 -56.55 -28.80
C THR A 11 26.52 -55.15 -28.85
N SER A 12 25.91 -54.20 -29.57
CA SER A 12 26.34 -52.80 -29.58
C SER A 12 25.61 -52.05 -28.47
N SER A 13 26.30 -51.90 -27.35
CA SER A 13 25.95 -51.03 -26.24
C SER A 13 25.98 -49.57 -26.69
N GLN A 14 24.91 -49.07 -27.30
CA GLN A 14 24.82 -47.64 -27.66
C GLN A 14 24.08 -46.85 -26.58
N LYS A 15 24.86 -46.46 -25.57
CA LYS A 15 24.59 -45.29 -24.74
C LYS A 15 24.85 -44.05 -25.59
N THR A 16 23.84 -43.28 -25.97
CA THR A 16 23.97 -41.82 -26.21
C THR A 16 22.60 -41.14 -26.16
N SER A 17 22.56 -40.08 -25.36
CA SER A 17 21.46 -39.16 -25.09
C SER A 17 20.69 -38.68 -26.32
N PRO A 18 19.42 -38.25 -26.16
CA PRO A 18 18.81 -37.37 -27.16
C PRO A 18 19.72 -36.14 -27.38
N PRO A 19 19.88 -35.65 -28.62
CA PRO A 19 20.60 -34.41 -28.87
C PRO A 19 19.82 -33.26 -28.21
N THR A 20 20.20 -32.88 -27.00
CA THR A 20 19.77 -31.61 -26.42
C THR A 20 20.46 -30.53 -27.23
N ASP A 21 19.74 -29.97 -28.20
CA ASP A 21 20.21 -28.86 -29.01
C ASP A 21 20.63 -27.71 -28.07
N PRO A 22 21.91 -27.28 -28.07
CA PRO A 22 22.40 -26.21 -27.18
C PRO A 22 21.64 -24.89 -27.36
N ALA A 23 21.00 -24.68 -28.52
CA ALA A 23 20.15 -23.52 -28.78
C ALA A 23 18.82 -23.55 -28.00
N THR A 24 18.33 -24.73 -27.61
CA THR A 24 17.14 -24.85 -26.74
C THR A 24 17.49 -24.65 -25.27
N ALA A 25 18.67 -25.13 -24.85
CA ALA A 25 19.19 -24.91 -23.50
C ALA A 25 19.47 -23.42 -23.22
N SER A 26 19.98 -22.69 -24.21
CA SER A 26 20.23 -21.24 -24.10
C SER A 26 18.94 -20.42 -24.03
N GLN A 27 17.91 -20.80 -24.78
CA GLN A 27 16.59 -20.18 -24.71
C GLN A 27 15.96 -20.37 -23.32
N PHE A 28 15.96 -21.61 -22.80
CA PHE A 28 15.45 -21.88 -21.47
C PHE A 28 16.22 -21.13 -20.37
N ALA A 29 17.55 -21.08 -20.46
CA ALA A 29 18.38 -20.30 -19.53
C ALA A 29 18.04 -18.80 -19.58
N SER A 30 17.79 -18.26 -20.79
CA SER A 30 17.35 -16.88 -20.99
C SER A 30 15.97 -16.64 -20.36
N GLU A 31 15.00 -17.51 -20.60
CA GLU A 31 13.65 -17.42 -20.01
C GLU A 31 13.69 -17.52 -18.49
N MET A 32 14.49 -18.44 -17.94
CA MET A 32 14.68 -18.59 -16.50
C MET A 32 15.34 -17.34 -15.89
N SER A 33 16.32 -16.73 -16.57
CA SER A 33 16.93 -15.47 -16.14
C SER A 33 15.95 -14.30 -16.18
N ALA A 34 15.07 -14.26 -17.18
CA ALA A 34 14.02 -13.25 -17.30
C ALA A 34 12.99 -13.39 -16.15
N GLN A 35 12.57 -14.62 -15.84
CA GLN A 35 11.69 -14.89 -14.70
C GLN A 35 12.35 -14.54 -13.37
N ALA A 36 13.62 -14.88 -13.17
CA ALA A 36 14.37 -14.52 -11.97
C ALA A 36 14.41 -13.00 -11.77
N THR A 37 14.64 -12.24 -12.85
CA THR A 37 14.64 -10.78 -12.82
C THR A 37 13.27 -10.21 -12.43
N MET A 38 12.19 -10.77 -12.99
CA MET A 38 10.81 -10.38 -12.62
C MET A 38 10.53 -10.64 -11.14
N LEU A 39 10.94 -11.81 -10.64
CA LEU A 39 10.72 -12.18 -9.23
C LEU A 39 11.52 -11.27 -8.28
N THR A 40 12.76 -10.92 -8.62
CA THR A 40 13.56 -9.94 -7.87
C THR A 40 12.90 -8.56 -7.86
N GLN A 41 12.36 -8.10 -9.00
CA GLN A 41 11.64 -6.82 -9.07
C GLN A 41 10.40 -6.84 -8.15
N HIS A 42 9.66 -7.95 -8.14
CA HIS A 42 8.49 -8.10 -7.29
C HIS A 42 8.86 -8.12 -5.80
N GLN A 43 9.94 -8.80 -5.43
CA GLN A 43 10.47 -8.78 -4.06
C GLN A 43 10.81 -7.35 -3.64
N GLN A 44 11.56 -6.60 -4.45
CA GLN A 44 11.92 -5.22 -4.15
C GLN A 44 10.69 -4.31 -3.99
N GLN A 45 9.63 -4.54 -4.78
CA GLN A 45 8.38 -3.80 -4.65
C GLN A 45 7.70 -4.07 -3.31
N LEU A 46 7.63 -5.34 -2.88
CA LEU A 46 7.04 -5.72 -1.60
C LEU A 46 7.84 -5.15 -0.42
N ASP A 47 9.17 -5.19 -0.49
CA ASP A 47 10.04 -4.59 0.54
C ASP A 47 9.80 -3.08 0.65
N ARG A 48 9.69 -2.39 -0.50
CA ARG A 48 9.41 -0.95 -0.53
C ARG A 48 8.04 -0.63 0.07
N LEU A 49 7.00 -1.38 -0.28
CA LEU A 49 5.65 -1.16 0.27
C LEU A 49 5.62 -1.42 1.77
N THR A 50 6.35 -2.44 2.23
CA THR A 50 6.47 -2.77 3.65
C THR A 50 7.15 -1.62 4.40
N ALA A 51 8.29 -1.13 3.90
CA ALA A 51 9.01 -0.02 4.50
C ALA A 51 8.18 1.27 4.60
N LEU A 52 7.40 1.59 3.55
CA LEU A 52 6.49 2.74 3.57
C LEU A 52 5.37 2.55 4.60
N THR A 53 4.84 1.34 4.73
CA THR A 53 3.81 1.01 5.71
C THR A 53 4.34 1.17 7.13
N GLU A 54 5.54 0.67 7.42
CA GLU A 54 6.21 0.87 8.72
C GLU A 54 6.49 2.34 9.02
N GLN A 55 6.84 3.14 8.01
CA GLN A 55 7.06 4.57 8.17
C GLN A 55 5.75 5.30 8.53
N LEU A 56 4.64 4.97 7.86
CA LEU A 56 3.32 5.51 8.19
C LEU A 56 2.88 5.11 9.60
N ILE A 57 3.07 3.84 9.97
CA ILE A 57 2.75 3.33 11.31
C ILE A 57 3.53 4.10 12.38
N ARG A 58 4.82 4.38 12.16
CA ARG A 58 5.64 5.19 13.08
C ARG A 58 5.17 6.65 13.15
N ALA A 59 4.83 7.25 12.02
CA ALA A 59 4.31 8.62 11.99
C ALA A 59 3.00 8.73 12.78
N VAL A 60 2.07 7.80 12.59
CA VAL A 60 0.78 7.79 13.31
C VAL A 60 0.98 7.59 14.82
N GLN A 61 1.87 6.68 15.25
CA GLN A 61 2.19 6.52 16.67
C GLN A 61 2.80 7.78 17.27
N GLY A 62 3.68 8.47 16.55
CA GLY A 62 4.26 9.75 16.98
C GLY A 62 3.20 10.83 17.23
N LEU A 63 2.14 10.87 16.42
CA LEU A 63 1.01 11.77 16.65
C LEU A 63 0.14 11.36 17.84
N GLN A 64 -0.05 10.05 18.10
CA GLN A 64 -0.87 9.59 19.24
C GLN A 64 -0.22 9.88 20.60
N VAL A 65 1.11 9.88 20.68
CA VAL A 65 1.85 10.20 21.93
C VAL A 65 1.80 11.70 22.26
N ALA A 66 1.47 12.57 21.30
CA ALA A 66 1.29 14.00 21.54
C ALA A 66 -0.07 14.37 22.15
N THR A 67 -0.88 13.38 22.57
CA THR A 67 -2.06 13.64 23.40
C THR A 67 -1.56 13.93 24.83
N PRO A 68 -1.67 15.16 25.35
CA PRO A 68 -1.22 15.44 26.72
C PRO A 68 -2.02 14.55 27.68
N PRO A 69 -1.40 14.04 28.76
CA PRO A 69 -2.17 13.40 29.82
C PRO A 69 -3.17 14.43 30.34
N VAL A 70 -4.45 14.12 30.25
CA VAL A 70 -5.50 14.84 30.97
C VAL A 70 -5.13 14.73 32.45
N ALA A 71 -4.54 15.80 32.98
CA ALA A 71 -4.24 15.91 34.39
C ALA A 71 -5.56 15.75 35.16
N SER A 72 -5.56 14.83 36.13
CA SER A 72 -6.66 14.61 37.06
C SER A 72 -7.12 15.95 37.65
N PRO A 73 -8.43 16.26 37.72
CA PRO A 73 -8.88 17.52 38.28
C PRO A 73 -8.53 17.59 39.78
N PRO A 74 -8.13 18.77 40.31
CA PRO A 74 -8.03 18.98 41.75
C PRO A 74 -9.42 18.87 42.42
N PRO A 75 -9.49 18.62 43.73
CA PRO A 75 -10.77 18.48 44.43
C PRO A 75 -11.61 19.77 44.30
N PRO A 76 -12.95 19.65 44.24
CA PRO A 76 -13.82 20.76 43.85
C PRO A 76 -13.87 21.84 44.92
N PRO A 77 -13.67 23.14 44.58
CA PRO A 77 -14.18 24.22 45.41
C PRO A 77 -15.72 24.31 45.29
N ALA A 78 -16.34 24.86 46.33
CA ALA A 78 -17.79 24.94 46.52
C ALA A 78 -18.57 25.35 45.25
N GLN A 79 -19.72 24.69 45.08
CA GLN A 79 -20.63 24.79 43.94
C GLN A 79 -20.97 26.24 43.58
N LEU A 80 -20.33 26.75 42.54
CA LEU A 80 -20.87 27.84 41.73
C LEU A 80 -21.70 27.21 40.59
N PRO A 81 -22.78 27.87 40.14
CA PRO A 81 -23.69 27.30 39.15
C PRO A 81 -22.90 26.90 37.91
N VAL A 82 -22.98 25.60 37.58
CA VAL A 82 -22.39 25.00 36.38
C VAL A 82 -23.04 25.69 35.18
N VAL A 83 -22.33 26.66 34.61
CA VAL A 83 -22.57 27.05 33.23
C VAL A 83 -22.16 25.83 32.42
N GLN A 84 -23.15 25.06 31.95
CA GLN A 84 -22.93 24.03 30.94
C GLN A 84 -22.04 24.65 29.86
N PRO A 85 -20.93 24.00 29.47
CA PRO A 85 -20.25 24.41 28.25
C PRO A 85 -21.28 24.17 27.15
N VAL A 86 -21.87 25.26 26.67
CA VAL A 86 -22.53 25.26 25.37
C VAL A 86 -21.52 24.61 24.44
N THR A 87 -21.85 23.43 23.92
CA THR A 87 -21.10 22.78 22.86
C THR A 87 -21.28 23.62 21.62
N ALA A 88 -20.69 24.82 21.63
CA ALA A 88 -20.65 25.71 20.50
C ALA A 88 -19.73 25.04 19.51
N SER A 89 -20.31 24.32 18.54
CA SER A 89 -19.58 23.83 17.39
C SER A 89 -18.69 24.96 16.88
N PRO A 90 -17.37 24.75 16.76
CA PRO A 90 -16.44 25.83 16.41
C PRO A 90 -16.90 26.48 15.11
N ARG A 91 -17.23 27.77 15.18
CA ARG A 91 -17.64 28.54 14.01
C ARG A 91 -16.41 28.79 13.14
N LEU A 92 -16.12 27.85 12.25
CA LEU A 92 -15.23 28.05 11.11
C LEU A 92 -15.56 29.35 10.37
N ALA A 93 -14.51 30.06 9.97
CA ALA A 93 -14.61 31.17 9.02
C ALA A 93 -15.04 30.64 7.65
N PHE A 94 -15.70 31.50 6.86
CA PHE A 94 -16.07 31.14 5.50
C PHE A 94 -14.83 30.78 4.67
N PRO A 95 -14.92 29.75 3.80
CA PRO A 95 -13.86 29.45 2.84
C PRO A 95 -13.55 30.67 1.97
N ASP A 96 -12.29 30.80 1.56
CA ASP A 96 -11.89 31.85 0.62
C ASP A 96 -12.59 31.65 -0.73
N LYS A 97 -12.81 32.74 -1.45
CA LYS A 97 -13.46 32.69 -2.78
C LYS A 97 -12.56 31.93 -3.74
N PHE A 98 -13.14 31.01 -4.50
CA PHE A 98 -12.39 30.27 -5.51
C PHE A 98 -11.95 31.21 -6.64
N ASP A 99 -10.64 31.25 -6.89
CA ASP A 99 -10.00 32.12 -7.89
C ASP A 99 -9.98 31.54 -9.32
N GLY A 100 -10.59 30.36 -9.52
CA GLY A 100 -10.60 29.66 -10.80
C GLY A 100 -9.38 28.80 -11.07
N THR A 101 -8.40 28.75 -10.16
CA THR A 101 -7.17 27.96 -10.36
C THR A 101 -7.45 26.46 -10.24
N PRO A 102 -7.24 25.64 -11.29
CA PRO A 102 -7.57 24.22 -11.26
C PRO A 102 -6.79 23.46 -10.17
N THR A 103 -5.55 23.85 -9.90
CA THR A 103 -4.70 23.26 -8.85
C THR A 103 -5.28 23.45 -7.44
N LYS A 104 -6.09 24.50 -7.22
CA LYS A 104 -6.71 24.80 -5.91
C LYS A 104 -8.10 24.22 -5.76
N CYS A 105 -8.71 23.71 -6.83
CA CYS A 105 -10.09 23.22 -6.85
C CYS A 105 -10.34 22.16 -5.75
N LYS A 106 -9.48 21.15 -5.66
CA LYS A 106 -9.61 20.09 -4.65
C LYS A 106 -9.55 20.62 -3.21
N GLY A 107 -8.64 21.57 -2.95
CA GLY A 107 -8.50 22.19 -1.63
C GLY A 107 -9.69 23.06 -1.26
N PHE A 108 -10.23 23.82 -2.22
CA PHE A 108 -11.44 24.61 -2.04
C PHE A 108 -12.66 23.73 -1.73
N LEU A 109 -12.87 22.65 -2.48
CA LEU A 109 -13.97 21.72 -2.23
C LEU A 109 -13.87 21.10 -0.83
N LEU A 110 -12.66 20.73 -0.38
CA LEU A 110 -12.44 20.23 0.97
C LEU A 110 -12.83 21.26 2.04
N GLN A 111 -12.46 22.54 1.86
CA GLN A 111 -12.85 23.62 2.77
C GLN A 111 -14.38 23.76 2.85
N CYS A 112 -15.07 23.71 1.71
CA CYS A 112 -16.53 23.74 1.66
C CYS A 112 -17.16 22.55 2.41
N THR A 113 -16.64 21.34 2.19
CA THR A 113 -17.12 20.13 2.88
C THR A 113 -16.95 20.25 4.39
N LEU A 114 -15.80 20.73 4.87
CA LEU A 114 -15.55 20.91 6.30
C LEU A 114 -16.45 21.98 6.90
N PHE A 115 -16.64 23.09 6.20
CA PHE A 115 -17.50 24.19 6.64
C PHE A 115 -18.94 23.73 6.89
N VAL A 116 -19.54 23.01 5.94
CA VAL A 116 -20.92 22.50 6.07
C VAL A 116 -21.03 21.46 7.17
N ASN A 117 -20.13 20.46 7.20
CA ASN A 117 -20.21 19.35 8.16
C ASN A 117 -19.97 19.77 9.61
N GLN A 118 -19.15 20.79 9.85
CA GLN A 118 -18.87 21.27 11.22
C GLN A 118 -19.93 22.24 11.74
N GLN A 119 -20.82 22.71 10.87
CA GLN A 119 -21.88 23.66 11.21
C GLN A 119 -23.28 23.16 10.79
N PRO A 120 -23.68 21.92 11.13
CA PRO A 120 -24.96 21.37 10.71
C PRO A 120 -26.14 22.18 11.26
N ASN A 121 -25.98 22.80 12.44
CA ASN A 121 -27.00 23.61 13.09
C ASN A 121 -27.29 24.95 12.36
N LEU A 122 -26.50 25.33 11.35
CA LEU A 122 -26.77 26.54 10.55
C LEU A 122 -27.67 26.26 9.33
N TYR A 123 -27.84 24.99 8.98
CA TYR A 123 -28.65 24.59 7.84
C TYR A 123 -29.87 23.85 8.38
N ALA A 124 -31.07 24.37 8.13
CA ALA A 124 -32.29 23.63 8.43
C ALA A 124 -32.31 22.38 7.54
N THR A 125 -32.50 21.21 8.15
CA THR A 125 -32.89 20.02 7.39
C THR A 125 -34.31 20.26 6.90
N ASP A 126 -34.51 20.40 5.60
CA ASP A 126 -35.83 20.35 4.99
C ASP A 126 -36.35 18.91 5.19
N GLU A 127 -37.42 18.75 5.99
CA GLU A 127 -38.15 17.47 6.13
C GLU A 127 -39.21 17.32 5.04
#